data_AF-A0A662HPI8-F1
#
_entry.id   AF-A0A662HPI8-F1
#
_cell.length_a   1.000
_cell.length_b   1.000
_cell.length_c   1.000
_cell.angle_alpha   90.00
_cell.angle_beta   90.00
_cell.angle_gamma   90.00
#
_symmetry.space_group_name_H-M   'P 1'
#
loop_
_entity.id
_entity.type
_entity.pdbx_description
1 polymer ?
#
loop_
_entity_poly.entity_id
_entity_poly.type
_entity_poly.pdbx_seq_one_letter_code
_entity_poly.pdbx_strand_id
1 'polypeptide(L)'
;MPRASKLWAELKATVRIGKRGLCESVINEIKTQLKARKVIKVKVLKNYAESAPNFDRFKFAEELAQKVDARLLGVRGRCILLAAKKKPSTKQQKKKRRA
;
A
#
# COMPACT_ATOMS: atom_id res chain seq x y z
N MET A 1 10.02 17.44 -5.12
CA MET A 1 8.95 16.60 -4.53
C MET A 1 8.68 17.09 -3.11
N PRO A 2 7.42 17.26 -2.67
CA PRO A 2 7.12 17.70 -1.31
C PRO A 2 7.67 16.69 -0.28
N ARG A 3 8.16 17.21 0.86
CA ARG A 3 8.65 16.37 1.97
C ARG A 3 7.53 15.43 2.43
N ALA A 4 7.87 14.18 2.73
CA ALA A 4 6.91 13.15 3.16
C ALA A 4 6.01 13.66 4.30
N SER A 5 6.57 14.44 5.23
CA SER A 5 5.87 15.11 6.34
C SER A 5 4.66 15.93 5.90
N LYS A 6 4.76 16.69 4.80
CA LYS A 6 3.68 17.56 4.30
C LYS A 6 2.54 16.74 3.66
N LEU A 7 2.91 15.67 2.94
CA LEU A 7 1.97 14.73 2.33
C LEU A 7 1.07 14.03 3.37
N TRP A 8 1.57 13.79 4.59
CA TRP A 8 0.77 13.17 5.64
C TRP A 8 -0.39 14.05 6.11
N ALA A 9 -0.21 15.38 6.15
CA ALA A 9 -1.22 16.33 6.60
C ALA A 9 -2.21 16.69 5.48
N GLU A 10 -1.71 16.89 4.26
CA GLU A 10 -2.54 17.34 3.12
C GLU A 10 -3.32 16.19 2.47
N LEU A 11 -2.79 14.97 2.44
CA LEU A 11 -3.51 13.85 1.81
C LEU A 11 -4.51 13.20 2.77
N LYS A 12 -5.77 13.17 2.32
CA LYS A 12 -6.81 12.30 2.87
C LYS A 12 -6.58 10.87 2.42
N ALA A 13 -6.96 9.91 3.26
CA ALA A 13 -6.87 8.50 2.92
C ALA A 13 -7.93 8.13 1.87
N THR A 14 -7.49 7.86 0.65
CA THR A 14 -8.40 7.58 -0.48
C THR A 14 -8.86 6.13 -0.49
N VAL A 15 -8.01 5.20 -0.04
CA VAL A 15 -8.33 3.77 0.05
C VAL A 15 -8.32 3.33 1.51
N ARG A 16 -9.33 2.56 1.90
CA ARG A 16 -9.45 1.95 3.23
C ARG A 16 -9.48 0.43 3.12
N ILE A 17 -8.52 -0.23 3.74
CA ILE A 17 -8.42 -1.69 3.71
C ILE A 17 -9.12 -2.27 4.94
N GLY A 18 -10.18 -3.04 4.71
CA GLY A 18 -10.99 -3.69 5.74
C GLY A 18 -10.72 -5.19 5.88
N LYS A 19 -11.69 -5.93 6.45
CA LYS A 19 -11.59 -7.37 6.76
C LYS A 19 -11.25 -8.25 5.55
N ARG A 20 -11.69 -7.87 4.34
CA ARG A 20 -11.38 -8.59 3.09
C ARG A 20 -9.92 -8.41 2.63
N GLY A 21 -9.17 -7.47 3.20
CA GLY A 21 -7.75 -7.28 2.92
C GLY A 21 -7.46 -6.81 1.49
N LEU A 22 -6.36 -7.32 0.92
CA LEU A 22 -5.87 -7.00 -0.42
C LEU A 22 -6.52 -7.88 -1.48
N CYS A 23 -7.77 -7.60 -1.83
CA CYS A 23 -8.43 -8.21 -2.99
C CYS A 23 -7.94 -7.56 -4.31
N GLU A 24 -8.11 -8.27 -5.42
CA GLU A 24 -7.75 -7.77 -6.76
C GLU A 24 -8.48 -6.47 -7.12
N SER A 25 -9.76 -6.33 -6.75
CA SER A 25 -10.51 -5.08 -6.96
C SER A 25 -9.85 -3.90 -6.24
N VAL A 26 -9.39 -4.11 -5.00
CA VAL A 26 -8.69 -3.08 -4.22
C VAL A 26 -7.35 -2.74 -4.86
N ILE A 27 -6.60 -3.76 -5.31
CA ILE A 27 -5.32 -3.56 -6.01
C ILE A 27 -5.54 -2.72 -7.28
N ASN A 28 -6.59 -3.03 -8.05
CA ASN A 28 -6.89 -2.31 -9.28
C ASN A 28 -7.34 -0.86 -9.00
N GLU A 29 -8.13 -0.65 -7.95
CA GLU A 29 -8.51 0.70 -7.49
C GLU A 29 -7.29 1.53 -7.09
N ILE A 30 -6.38 0.94 -6.30
CA ILE A 30 -5.13 1.60 -5.88
C ILE A 30 -4.28 1.95 -7.12
N LYS A 31 -4.15 1.04 -8.10
CA LYS A 31 -3.44 1.32 -9.37
C LYS A 31 -4.05 2.49 -10.13
N THR A 32 -5.38 2.54 -10.25
CA THR A 32 -6.09 3.63 -10.93
C THR A 32 -5.89 4.96 -10.21
N GLN A 33 -5.99 4.97 -8.88
CA GLN A 33 -5.78 6.19 -8.09
C GLN A 33 -4.32 6.68 -8.13
N LEU A 34 -3.34 5.76 -8.13
CA LEU A 34 -1.93 6.10 -8.30
C LEU A 34 -1.65 6.75 -9.66
N LYS A 35 -2.27 6.25 -10.73
CA LYS A 35 -2.16 6.87 -12.07
C LYS A 35 -2.72 8.29 -12.08
N ALA A 36 -3.87 8.51 -11.44
CA ALA A 36 -4.52 9.82 -11.42
C ALA A 36 -3.81 10.84 -10.51
N ARG A 37 -3.44 10.45 -9.28
CA ARG A 37 -2.98 11.38 -8.24
C ARG A 37 -1.47 11.38 -8.01
N LYS A 38 -0.73 10.41 -8.59
CA LYS A 38 0.71 10.16 -8.41
C LYS A 38 1.14 9.79 -6.97
N VAL A 39 0.43 10.24 -5.94
CA VAL A 39 0.65 9.90 -4.53
C VAL A 39 -0.69 9.64 -3.89
N ILE A 40 -0.77 8.57 -3.09
CA ILE A 40 -1.97 8.21 -2.36
C ILE A 40 -1.62 7.82 -0.92
N LYS A 41 -2.60 8.02 -0.04
CA LYS A 41 -2.55 7.58 1.35
C LYS A 41 -3.58 6.47 1.53
N VAL A 42 -3.11 5.30 1.94
CA VAL A 42 -3.93 4.12 2.20
C VAL A 42 -4.07 3.95 3.70
N LYS A 43 -5.28 3.71 4.20
CA LYS A 43 -5.53 3.49 5.63
C LYS A 43 -5.98 2.06 5.86
N VAL A 44 -5.29 1.35 6.75
CA VAL A 44 -5.68 0.03 7.23
C VAL A 44 -6.66 0.19 8.39
N LEU A 45 -7.81 -0.49 8.32
CA LEU A 45 -8.83 -0.48 9.36
C LEU A 45 -8.44 -1.38 10.53
N LYS A 46 -8.94 -1.05 11.73
CA LYS A 46 -8.68 -1.79 12.99
C LYS A 46 -9.06 -3.27 12.86
N ASN A 47 -10.20 -3.54 12.23
CA ASN A 47 -10.70 -4.90 12.01
C ASN A 47 -9.69 -5.85 11.33
N TYR A 48 -8.81 -5.33 10.47
CA TYR A 48 -7.79 -6.15 9.82
C TYR A 48 -6.61 -6.43 10.76
N ALA A 49 -6.24 -5.44 11.58
CA ALA A 49 -5.20 -5.58 12.59
C ALA A 49 -5.64 -6.46 13.78
N GLU A 50 -6.94 -6.53 14.07
CA GLU A 50 -7.50 -7.40 15.12
C GLU A 50 -7.67 -8.85 14.66
N SER A 51 -7.92 -9.09 13.36
CA SER A 51 -7.97 -10.46 12.81
C SER A 51 -6.61 -11.13 12.67
N ALA A 52 -5.51 -10.39 12.76
CA ALA A 52 -4.16 -10.92 12.61
C ALA A 52 -3.36 -10.73 13.90
N PRO A 53 -3.19 -11.78 14.74
CA PRO A 53 -2.20 -11.73 15.82
C PRO A 53 -0.82 -11.50 15.18
N ASN A 54 -0.06 -10.51 15.66
CA ASN A 54 1.19 -10.01 15.05
C ASN A 54 1.05 -9.35 13.66
N PHE A 55 0.06 -8.48 13.47
CA PHE A 55 -0.02 -7.68 12.24
C PHE A 55 1.17 -6.71 12.06
N ASP A 56 2.15 -7.12 11.25
CA ASP A 56 3.29 -6.32 10.83
C ASP A 56 2.90 -5.33 9.73
N ARG A 57 2.74 -4.06 10.12
CA ARG A 57 2.32 -2.98 9.21
C ARG A 57 3.35 -2.70 8.12
N PHE A 58 4.63 -2.90 8.42
CA PHE A 58 5.73 -2.74 7.45
C PHE A 58 5.68 -3.81 6.38
N LYS A 59 5.55 -5.10 6.77
CA LYS A 59 5.41 -6.21 5.82
C LYS A 59 4.18 -6.01 4.93
N PHE A 60 3.05 -5.65 5.53
CA PHE A 60 1.84 -5.39 4.76
C PHE A 60 2.01 -4.23 3.77
N ALA A 61 2.69 -3.16 4.18
CA ALA A 61 2.98 -2.04 3.30
C ALA A 61 3.92 -2.40 2.16
N GLU A 62 4.93 -3.23 2.41
CA GLU A 62 5.80 -3.79 1.37
C GLU A 62 5.04 -4.68 0.40
N GLU A 63 4.23 -5.63 0.89
CA GLU A 63 3.40 -6.49 0.03
C GLU A 63 2.46 -5.68 -0.85
N LEU A 64 1.84 -4.64 -0.27
CA LEU A 64 0.95 -3.75 -1.00
C LEU A 64 1.73 -2.95 -2.06
N ALA A 65 2.88 -2.38 -1.70
CA ALA A 65 3.74 -1.67 -2.65
C ALA A 65 4.19 -2.57 -3.80
N GLN A 66 4.55 -3.83 -3.51
CA GLN A 66 4.94 -4.83 -4.52
C GLN A 66 3.78 -5.20 -5.45
N LYS A 67 2.59 -5.51 -4.93
CA LYS A 67 1.42 -5.88 -5.74
C LYS A 67 0.97 -4.78 -6.71
N VAL A 68 1.21 -3.53 -6.32
CA VAL A 68 0.74 -2.34 -7.03
C VAL A 68 1.87 -1.70 -7.86
N ASP A 69 3.09 -2.24 -7.81
CA ASP A 69 4.30 -1.65 -8.42
C ASP A 69 4.49 -0.17 -8.04
N ALA A 70 4.27 0.13 -6.76
CA ALA A 70 4.35 1.46 -6.20
C ALA A 70 5.60 1.64 -5.33
N ARG A 71 6.05 2.88 -5.18
CA ARG A 71 7.11 3.24 -4.23
C ARG A 71 6.49 3.50 -2.86
N LEU A 72 6.91 2.74 -1.86
CA LEU A 72 6.60 3.03 -0.46
C LEU A 72 7.36 4.29 0.00
N LEU A 73 6.63 5.34 0.37
CA LEU A 73 7.22 6.57 0.92
C LEU A 73 7.40 6.47 2.44
N GLY A 74 6.52 5.72 3.10
CA GLY A 74 6.61 5.47 4.54
C GLY A 74 5.32 4.91 5.12
N VAL A 75 5.43 4.42 6.35
CA VAL A 75 4.32 3.88 7.13
C VAL A 75 4.21 4.69 8.42
N ARG A 76 3.02 5.22 8.71
CA ARG A 76 2.75 5.96 9.93
C ARG A 76 1.46 5.45 10.57
N GLY A 77 1.60 4.79 11.73
CA GLY A 77 0.46 4.18 12.41
C GLY A 77 -0.17 3.10 11.54
N ARG A 78 -1.45 3.27 11.18
CA ARG A 78 -2.19 2.38 10.25
C ARG A 78 -2.33 3.00 8.84
N CYS A 79 -1.63 4.10 8.58
CA CYS A 79 -1.64 4.75 7.28
C CYS A 79 -0.33 4.46 6.54
N ILE A 80 -0.44 4.19 5.25
CA ILE A 80 0.65 3.85 4.35
C ILE A 80 0.64 4.89 3.23
N LEU A 81 1.80 5.46 2.92
CA LEU A 81 1.93 6.46 1.87
C LEU A 81 2.66 5.84 0.69
N LEU A 82 2.01 5.86 -0.48
CA LEU A 82 2.49 5.24 -1.70
C LEU A 82 2.60 6.29 -2.78
N ALA A 83 3.67 6.23 -3.55
CA ALA A 83 3.86 7.02 -4.75
C ALA A 83 3.92 6.13 -5.99
N ALA A 84 3.36 6.62 -7.09
CA ALA A 84 3.46 5.96 -8.38
C ALA A 84 4.92 5.98 -8.82
N LYS A 85 5.48 4.81 -9.09
CA LYS A 85 6.82 4.68 -9.68
C LYS A 85 6.64 4.59 -11.20
N LYS A 86 7.39 5.38 -11.98
CA LYS A 86 7.52 5.12 -13.43
C LYS A 86 8.23 3.77 -13.57
N LYS A 87 7.64 2.84 -14.35
CA LYS A 87 8.18 1.50 -14.68
C LYS A 87 9.65 1.56 -15.15
N PRO A 88 10.45 0.46 -15.10
CA PRO A 88 10.00 -0.94 -15.20
C PRO A 88 10.67 -1.93 -14.21
N SER A 89 10.37 -3.23 -14.43
CA SER A 89 11.02 -4.45 -13.93
C SER A 89 10.51 -5.08 -12.62
N THR A 90 9.55 -6.00 -12.80
CA THR A 90 9.66 -7.42 -12.41
C THR A 90 10.76 -7.72 -11.40
N LYS A 91 10.39 -7.99 -10.14
CA LYS A 91 11.17 -8.87 -9.25
C LYS A 91 10.27 -9.33 -8.12
N GLN A 92 10.29 -10.65 -7.89
CA GLN A 92 9.71 -11.39 -6.76
C GLN A 92 8.31 -12.01 -6.93
N GLN A 93 8.10 -12.71 -8.05
CA GLN A 93 7.25 -13.91 -8.06
C GLN A 93 8.13 -15.16 -8.18
N LYS A 94 9.11 -15.32 -7.28
CA LYS A 94 9.91 -16.54 -7.12
C LYS A 94 10.27 -16.75 -5.64
N LYS A 95 9.32 -17.14 -4.79
CA LYS A 95 9.70 -17.76 -3.50
C LYS A 95 8.70 -18.71 -2.85
N LYS A 96 7.74 -19.32 -3.56
CA LYS A 96 6.86 -20.29 -2.85
C LYS A 96 6.32 -21.50 -3.61
N ARG A 97 7.00 -21.97 -4.66
CA ARG A 97 6.73 -23.33 -5.20
C ARG A 97 8.06 -24.01 -5.55
N ARG A 98 8.83 -24.36 -4.53
CA ARG A 98 9.77 -25.49 -4.56
C ARG A 98 9.34 -26.41 -3.42
N ALA A 99 8.58 -27.42 -3.79
CA ALA A 99 8.40 -28.71 -3.12
C ALA A 99 7.78 -29.61 -4.19
#